data_AF-A0A453SIQ4-F1
#
_entry.id   AF-A0A453SIQ4-F1
#
_cell.length_a   1.000
_cell.length_b   1.000
_cell.length_c   1.000
_cell.angle_alpha   90.00
_cell.angle_beta   90.00
_cell.angle_gamma   90.00
#
_symmetry.space_group_name_H-M   'P 1'
#
loop_
_entity.id
_entity.type
_entity.pdbx_description
1 polymer ?
#
loop_
_entity_poly.entity_id
_entity_poly.type
_entity_poly.pdbx_seq_one_letter_code
_entity_poly.pdbx_strand_id
1 'polypeptide(L)'
;PEDRSYKRSENFHLLFYLLCINVFQLERRNLQLHASTVIELTLTSADDRPEYATLQAVLFGPFLLAGLTTGDWDAKAGGAAVSEWITPVPASYNSQLVTLTQESGGSTLVLSLLSTAKATSLTMQPRPEGGGTDAAVHATFRLVPQGQGAPPMGERRHTTNGTAATATPASALIEPFDMPGMAITNNLTLSAEKGPSSLFNVVPGLDGAPGSVSLELAARPGCFLVTAGAKANVQGGCGGGTGFSPQAASFIRAEPLRRYHPISFAAKGARRGFLLEPLFTLRDEFYTVYFNFGA
;
A
#
# COMPACT_ATOMS: atom_id res chain seq x y z
N PRO A 1 24.82 -4.67 -9.25
CA PRO A 1 23.45 -4.31 -8.80
C PRO A 1 23.46 -2.85 -8.37
N GLU A 2 23.45 -1.95 -9.36
CA GLU A 2 23.37 -0.51 -9.12
C GLU A 2 21.96 -0.16 -8.68
N ASP A 3 21.87 0.51 -7.53
CA ASP A 3 20.68 1.22 -7.05
C ASP A 3 20.31 2.31 -8.06
N ARG A 4 19.33 2.02 -8.92
CA ARG A 4 18.80 2.96 -9.92
C ARG A 4 17.42 3.45 -9.52
N SER A 5 17.30 3.85 -8.27
CA SER A 5 16.25 4.74 -7.82
C SER A 5 16.44 6.13 -8.45
N TYR A 6 15.43 6.63 -9.17
CA TYR A 6 15.53 7.92 -9.86
C TYR A 6 15.23 9.06 -8.88
N LYS A 7 16.27 9.69 -8.30
CA LYS A 7 16.13 10.99 -7.62
C LYS A 7 16.28 12.09 -8.67
N ARG A 8 15.18 12.78 -8.95
CA ARG A 8 14.94 13.89 -9.89
C ARG A 8 16.23 14.46 -10.55
N SER A 9 16.55 14.06 -11.77
CA SER A 9 17.64 14.64 -12.58
C SER A 9 17.12 15.65 -13.61
N GLU A 10 17.93 16.65 -13.96
CA GLU A 10 17.55 17.83 -14.77
C GLU A 10 17.09 17.52 -16.21
N ASN A 11 17.21 16.27 -16.68
CA ASN A 11 16.72 15.82 -17.99
C ASN A 11 15.18 15.69 -18.09
N PHE A 12 14.46 15.84 -16.98
CA PHE A 12 13.00 15.77 -16.96
C PHE A 12 12.30 16.86 -17.78
N HIS A 13 12.89 18.05 -17.90
CA HIS A 13 12.26 19.14 -18.65
C HIS A 13 12.18 18.85 -20.15
N LEU A 14 13.22 18.30 -20.77
CA LEU A 14 13.21 18.00 -22.19
C LEU A 14 12.21 16.88 -22.53
N LEU A 15 12.13 15.86 -21.67
CA LEU A 15 11.22 14.73 -21.86
C LEU A 15 9.76 15.13 -21.65
N PHE A 16 9.47 16.00 -20.67
CA PHE A 16 8.12 16.56 -20.46
C PHE A 16 7.67 17.38 -21.67
N TYR A 17 8.58 18.18 -22.27
CA TYR A 17 8.29 18.91 -23.51
C TYR A 17 7.98 17.96 -24.68
N LEU A 18 8.74 16.88 -24.86
CA LEU A 18 8.48 15.86 -25.89
C LEU A 18 7.18 15.09 -25.64
N LEU A 19 6.83 14.81 -24.37
CA LEU A 19 5.56 14.19 -24.00
C LEU A 19 4.38 15.11 -24.29
N CYS A 20 4.48 16.40 -23.93
CA CYS A 20 3.48 17.40 -24.24
C CYS A 20 3.28 17.56 -25.75
N ILE A 21 4.37 17.55 -26.55
CA ILE A 21 4.30 17.62 -28.01
C ILE A 21 3.57 16.39 -28.57
N ASN A 22 3.87 15.18 -28.10
CA ASN A 22 3.20 13.97 -28.59
C ASN A 22 1.71 13.92 -28.20
N VAL A 23 1.35 14.34 -26.98
CA VAL A 23 -0.05 14.47 -26.55
C VAL A 23 -0.79 15.50 -27.42
N PHE A 24 -0.18 16.65 -27.69
CA PHE A 24 -0.76 17.68 -28.56
C PHE A 24 -0.89 17.23 -30.03
N GLN A 25 0.03 16.38 -30.51
CA GLN A 25 -0.03 15.78 -31.85
C GLN A 25 -1.08 14.66 -31.94
N LEU A 26 -1.35 13.93 -30.86
CA LEU A 26 -2.48 12.98 -30.78
C LEU A 26 -3.83 13.70 -30.84
N GLU A 27 -3.96 14.84 -30.16
CA GLU A 27 -5.18 15.67 -30.17
C GLU A 27 -5.48 16.25 -31.57
N ARG A 28 -4.44 16.57 -32.37
CA ARG A 28 -4.60 16.95 -33.79
C ARG A 28 -5.06 15.82 -34.71
N ARG A 29 -4.94 14.55 -34.31
CA ARG A 29 -5.37 13.39 -35.12
C ARG A 29 -6.83 12.98 -34.89
N ASN A 30 -7.65 13.84 -34.29
CA ASN A 30 -9.09 13.59 -34.08
C ASN A 30 -9.40 12.33 -33.26
N LEU A 31 -8.45 11.84 -32.45
CA LEU A 31 -8.78 10.95 -31.34
C LEU A 31 -9.22 11.84 -30.17
N GLN A 32 -10.53 11.95 -29.94
CA GLN A 32 -11.05 12.41 -28.66
C GLN A 32 -10.52 11.46 -27.57
N LEU A 33 -9.42 11.81 -26.91
CA LEU A 33 -9.04 11.18 -25.65
C LEU A 33 -10.14 11.52 -24.64
N HIS A 34 -11.05 10.59 -24.42
CA HIS A 34 -11.97 10.69 -23.29
C HIS A 34 -11.12 10.82 -22.01
N ALA A 35 -11.48 11.76 -21.13
CA ALA A 35 -10.78 12.10 -19.89
C ALA A 35 -10.75 10.98 -18.83
N SER A 36 -10.97 9.73 -19.23
CA SER A 36 -11.10 8.56 -18.38
C SER A 36 -10.41 7.32 -18.96
N THR A 37 -9.59 7.47 -20.01
CA THR A 37 -8.92 6.35 -20.66
C THR A 37 -7.46 6.26 -20.19
N VAL A 38 -7.09 5.11 -19.63
CA VAL A 38 -5.68 4.75 -19.39
C VAL A 38 -5.10 4.30 -20.73
N ILE A 39 -3.96 4.87 -21.12
CA ILE A 39 -3.28 4.55 -22.37
C ILE A 39 -1.84 4.14 -22.05
N GLU A 40 -1.43 3.00 -22.60
CA GLU A 40 -0.04 2.56 -22.60
C GLU A 40 0.68 3.24 -23.77
N LEU A 41 1.78 3.95 -23.47
CA LEU A 41 2.61 4.57 -24.50
C LEU A 41 3.98 3.90 -24.48
N THR A 42 4.30 3.23 -25.58
CA THR A 42 5.65 2.80 -25.88
C THR A 42 6.49 4.05 -26.15
N LEU A 43 7.24 4.50 -25.16
CA LEU A 43 8.30 5.47 -25.38
C LEU A 43 9.49 4.68 -25.92
N THR A 44 9.81 4.85 -27.20
CA THR A 44 11.10 4.39 -27.71
C THR A 44 12.18 5.15 -26.96
N SER A 45 12.87 4.48 -26.03
CA SER A 45 14.02 5.06 -25.35
C SER A 45 15.04 5.50 -26.41
N ALA A 46 15.68 6.65 -26.21
CA ALA A 46 16.90 7.00 -26.96
C ALA A 46 18.12 6.14 -26.52
N ASP A 47 17.84 5.06 -25.79
CA ASP A 47 18.77 4.13 -25.20
C ASP A 47 18.59 2.80 -25.91
N ASP A 48 19.51 2.50 -26.82
CA ASP A 48 19.47 1.33 -27.70
C ASP A 48 19.89 0.03 -27.00
N ARG A 49 20.11 0.07 -25.68
CA ARG A 49 20.44 -1.11 -24.90
C ARG A 49 19.24 -2.08 -24.89
N PRO A 50 19.44 -3.36 -25.25
CA PRO A 50 18.35 -4.30 -25.46
C PRO A 50 17.51 -4.55 -24.20
N GLU A 51 18.08 -4.38 -23.00
CA GLU A 51 17.36 -4.49 -21.73
C GLU A 51 16.28 -3.41 -21.50
N TYR A 52 16.24 -2.33 -22.30
CA TYR A 52 15.25 -1.26 -22.19
C TYR A 52 14.24 -1.21 -23.34
N ALA A 53 14.40 -2.06 -24.36
CA ALA A 53 13.56 -2.05 -25.57
C ALA A 53 12.07 -2.34 -25.30
N THR A 54 11.75 -3.00 -24.19
CA THR A 54 10.39 -3.38 -23.80
C THR A 54 9.80 -2.52 -22.68
N LEU A 55 10.54 -1.51 -22.22
CA LEU A 55 10.07 -0.60 -21.18
C LEU A 55 9.01 0.34 -21.76
N GLN A 56 7.88 0.45 -21.10
CA GLN A 56 6.83 1.40 -21.48
C GLN A 56 6.37 2.22 -20.28
N ALA A 57 5.81 3.39 -20.59
CA ALA A 57 5.23 4.28 -19.61
C ALA A 57 3.71 4.19 -19.65
N VAL A 58 3.08 4.44 -18.50
CA VAL A 58 1.62 4.46 -18.37
C VAL A 58 1.16 5.91 -18.28
N LEU A 59 0.20 6.29 -19.12
CA LEU A 59 -0.46 7.60 -19.04
C LEU A 59 -1.95 7.46 -18.72
N PHE A 60 -2.46 8.45 -18.01
CA PHE A 60 -3.89 8.67 -17.85
C PHE A 60 -4.22 10.12 -18.24
N GLY A 61 -4.86 10.30 -19.40
CA GLY A 61 -4.98 11.62 -20.02
C GLY A 61 -3.60 12.28 -20.17
N PRO A 62 -3.39 13.51 -19.67
CA PRO A 62 -2.09 14.21 -19.76
C PRO A 62 -1.08 13.76 -18.69
N PHE A 63 -1.45 12.86 -17.78
CA PHE A 63 -0.64 12.54 -16.62
C PHE A 63 0.22 11.30 -16.85
N LEU A 64 1.53 11.47 -16.72
CA LEU A 64 2.48 10.36 -16.58
C LEU A 64 2.32 9.73 -15.20
N LEU A 65 2.05 8.43 -15.15
CA LEU A 65 1.92 7.68 -13.92
C LEU A 65 3.26 7.06 -13.50
N ALA A 66 3.55 7.12 -12.21
CA ALA A 66 4.73 6.53 -11.59
C ALA A 66 4.30 5.52 -10.53
N GLY A 67 4.94 4.35 -10.50
CA GLY A 67 4.71 3.33 -9.50
C GLY A 67 5.59 3.52 -8.28
N LEU A 68 5.02 3.53 -7.08
CA LEU A 68 5.77 3.57 -5.83
C LEU A 68 6.51 2.23 -5.63
N THR A 69 7.84 2.27 -5.69
CA THR A 69 8.71 1.09 -5.62
C THR A 69 10.17 1.51 -5.50
N THR A 70 10.97 0.68 -4.83
CA THR A 70 12.42 0.89 -4.67
C THR A 70 13.26 0.04 -5.63
N GLY A 71 12.69 -0.41 -6.76
CA GLY A 71 13.45 -1.10 -7.81
C GLY A 71 12.76 -2.26 -8.53
N ASP A 72 11.51 -2.58 -8.21
CA ASP A 72 10.72 -3.49 -9.06
C ASP A 72 10.03 -2.70 -10.18
N TRP A 73 10.02 -3.25 -11.39
CA TRP A 73 9.40 -2.66 -12.58
C TRP A 73 8.71 -3.70 -13.47
N ASP A 74 8.70 -4.98 -13.08
CA ASP A 74 8.17 -6.06 -13.91
C ASP A 74 6.64 -6.13 -13.77
N ALA A 75 5.93 -5.67 -14.79
CA ALA A 75 4.48 -5.65 -14.83
C ALA A 75 3.92 -6.96 -15.40
N LYS A 76 2.80 -7.45 -14.86
CA LYS A 76 2.14 -8.68 -15.32
C LYS A 76 1.08 -8.34 -16.37
N ALA A 77 1.49 -7.71 -17.46
CA ALA A 77 0.58 -7.42 -18.58
C ALA A 77 0.36 -8.65 -19.46
N GLY A 78 1.41 -9.42 -19.81
CA GLY A 78 1.27 -10.69 -20.53
C GLY A 78 0.44 -10.62 -21.82
N GLY A 79 0.43 -9.48 -22.51
CA GLY A 79 -0.41 -9.23 -23.70
C GLY A 79 -1.90 -8.99 -23.41
N ALA A 80 -2.30 -8.92 -22.14
CA ALA A 80 -3.65 -8.60 -21.70
C ALA A 80 -4.01 -7.12 -21.96
N ALA A 81 -5.31 -6.83 -22.08
CA ALA A 81 -5.78 -5.46 -22.15
C ALA A 81 -5.40 -4.67 -20.88
N VAL A 82 -5.13 -3.37 -21.03
CA VAL A 82 -4.72 -2.49 -19.92
C VAL A 82 -5.67 -2.57 -18.71
N SER A 83 -6.97 -2.68 -18.95
CA SER A 83 -7.99 -2.81 -17.89
C SER A 83 -7.92 -4.11 -17.09
N GLU A 84 -7.25 -5.14 -17.59
CA GLU A 84 -7.11 -6.42 -16.89
C GLU A 84 -5.99 -6.41 -15.84
N TRP A 85 -5.03 -5.48 -15.99
CA TRP A 85 -3.89 -5.40 -15.09
C TRP A 85 -3.74 -4.04 -14.41
N ILE A 86 -4.37 -2.96 -14.89
CA ILE A 86 -4.50 -1.67 -14.21
C ILE A 86 -5.96 -1.41 -13.86
N THR A 87 -6.23 -1.10 -12.59
CA THR A 87 -7.57 -0.77 -12.09
C THR A 87 -7.55 0.53 -11.27
N PRO A 88 -8.54 1.42 -11.42
CA PRO A 88 -8.58 2.64 -10.62
C PRO A 88 -8.76 2.30 -9.13
N VAL A 89 -8.06 3.01 -8.26
CA VAL A 89 -8.23 2.87 -6.81
C VAL A 89 -9.52 3.58 -6.39
N PRO A 90 -10.51 2.88 -5.80
CA PRO A 90 -11.74 3.52 -5.36
C PRO A 90 -11.48 4.58 -4.27
N ALA A 91 -12.13 5.74 -4.37
CA ALA A 91 -12.00 6.80 -3.37
C ALA A 91 -12.38 6.36 -1.95
N SER A 92 -13.30 5.39 -1.83
CA SER A 92 -13.69 4.79 -0.55
C SER A 92 -12.55 4.04 0.15
N TYR A 93 -11.47 3.67 -0.55
CA TYR A 93 -10.33 3.01 0.09
C TYR A 93 -9.58 3.95 1.03
N ASN A 94 -9.66 5.27 0.84
CA ASN A 94 -9.04 6.23 1.75
C ASN A 94 -9.62 6.17 3.18
N SER A 95 -10.87 5.71 3.36
CA SER A 95 -11.44 5.53 4.71
C SER A 95 -10.96 4.24 5.40
N GLN A 96 -10.24 3.39 4.68
CA GLN A 96 -9.67 2.13 5.20
C GLN A 96 -8.18 2.29 5.54
N LEU A 97 -7.58 3.44 5.22
CA LEU A 97 -6.17 3.71 5.49
C LEU A 97 -5.95 4.10 6.95
N VAL A 98 -4.87 3.58 7.52
CA VAL A 98 -4.46 3.83 8.91
C VAL A 98 -2.94 3.95 9.00
N THR A 99 -2.49 4.65 10.03
CA THR A 99 -1.14 4.50 10.58
C THR A 99 -1.27 3.98 12.00
N LEU A 100 -0.55 2.91 12.33
CA LEU A 100 -0.57 2.31 13.66
C LEU A 100 0.60 2.86 14.47
N THR A 101 0.32 3.42 15.65
CA THR A 101 1.34 4.13 16.44
C THR A 101 1.47 3.61 17.85
N GLN A 102 2.65 3.79 18.43
CA GLN A 102 2.93 3.60 19.85
C GLN A 102 3.79 4.76 20.36
N GLU A 103 3.60 5.12 21.62
CA GLU A 103 4.45 6.09 22.31
C GLU A 103 5.62 5.35 22.97
N SER A 104 6.85 5.83 22.76
CA SER A 104 8.05 5.29 23.37
C SER A 104 9.08 6.39 23.61
N GLY A 105 9.58 6.50 24.85
CA GLY A 105 10.64 7.45 25.19
C GLY A 105 10.31 8.91 24.92
N GLY A 106 9.02 9.30 24.94
CA GLY A 106 8.57 10.65 24.60
C GLY A 106 8.46 10.94 23.10
N SER A 107 8.55 9.90 22.26
CA SER A 107 8.39 9.99 20.81
C SER A 107 7.31 9.04 20.31
N THR A 108 6.58 9.47 19.28
CA THR A 108 5.63 8.60 18.57
C THR A 108 6.38 7.75 17.55
N LEU A 109 6.28 6.43 17.69
CA LEU A 109 6.73 5.46 16.70
C LEU A 109 5.54 5.01 15.84
N VAL A 110 5.82 4.68 14.59
CA VAL A 110 4.85 4.14 13.62
C VAL A 110 5.24 2.72 13.22
N LEU A 111 4.26 1.83 13.10
CA LEU A 111 4.46 0.56 12.42
C LEU A 111 4.81 0.85 10.96
N SER A 112 5.85 0.20 10.44
CA SER A 112 6.34 0.42 9.09
C SER A 112 6.89 -0.86 8.48
N LEU A 113 6.83 -0.95 7.15
CA LEU A 113 7.58 -1.95 6.40
C LEU A 113 9.03 -1.51 6.23
N LEU A 114 9.93 -2.47 6.41
CA LEU A 114 11.34 -2.34 6.08
C LEU A 114 11.69 -3.39 5.03
N SER A 115 11.95 -2.91 3.82
CA SER A 115 12.43 -3.73 2.71
C SER A 115 13.95 -3.76 2.71
N THR A 116 14.52 -4.96 2.72
CA THR A 116 15.95 -5.21 2.52
C THR A 116 16.14 -6.04 1.25
N ALA A 117 17.37 -6.17 0.78
CA ALA A 117 17.70 -7.03 -0.36
C ALA A 117 17.29 -8.51 -0.19
N LYS A 118 17.00 -8.96 1.05
CA LYS A 118 16.66 -10.36 1.35
C LYS A 118 15.19 -10.58 1.69
N ALA A 119 14.57 -9.63 2.38
CA ALA A 119 13.22 -9.78 2.90
C ALA A 119 12.59 -8.42 3.20
N THR A 120 11.26 -8.40 3.22
CA THR A 120 10.47 -7.32 3.81
C THR A 120 9.97 -7.75 5.18
N SER A 121 10.17 -6.91 6.20
CA SER A 121 9.71 -7.17 7.56
C SER A 121 8.97 -5.98 8.16
N LEU A 122 8.22 -6.21 9.24
CA LEU A 122 7.62 -5.15 10.03
C LEU A 122 8.58 -4.64 11.10
N THR A 123 8.56 -3.33 11.35
CA THR A 123 9.37 -2.63 12.36
C THR A 123 8.62 -1.42 12.87
N MET A 124 9.01 -0.90 14.03
CA MET A 124 8.61 0.42 14.49
C MET A 124 9.68 1.44 14.11
N GLN A 125 9.26 2.55 13.49
CA GLN A 125 10.15 3.63 13.05
C GLN A 125 9.69 4.96 13.67
N PRO A 126 10.58 5.95 13.80
CA PRO A 126 10.16 7.31 14.14
C PRO A 126 9.07 7.80 13.17
N ARG A 127 8.05 8.47 13.70
CA ARG A 127 7.01 9.07 12.86
C ARG A 127 7.65 10.11 11.92
N PRO A 128 7.45 10.01 10.59
CA PRO A 128 7.94 11.03 9.67
C PRO A 128 7.19 12.34 9.84
N GLU A 129 7.87 13.47 9.62
CA GLU A 129 7.29 14.82 9.76
C GLU A 129 6.23 15.13 8.70
N GLY A 130 6.26 14.45 7.55
CA GLY A 130 5.35 14.70 6.44
C GLY A 130 5.02 13.47 5.61
N GLY A 131 3.92 13.57 4.86
CA GLY A 131 3.41 12.47 4.02
C GLY A 131 4.15 12.26 2.69
N GLY A 132 5.13 13.09 2.34
CA GLY A 132 5.80 13.06 1.03
C GLY A 132 7.06 12.20 0.98
N THR A 133 7.14 11.11 1.75
CA THR A 133 8.37 10.32 1.95
C THR A 133 8.08 8.82 1.91
N ASP A 134 9.10 7.99 1.61
CA ASP A 134 8.96 6.53 1.69
C ASP A 134 8.61 6.03 3.08
N ALA A 135 9.09 6.71 4.13
CA ALA A 135 8.73 6.39 5.50
C ALA A 135 7.22 6.55 5.74
N ALA A 136 6.59 7.58 5.15
CA ALA A 136 5.15 7.77 5.22
C ALA A 136 4.37 6.73 4.40
N VAL A 137 4.90 6.35 3.23
CA VAL A 137 4.36 5.29 2.38
C VAL A 137 4.35 3.95 3.13
N HIS A 138 5.51 3.52 3.63
CA HIS A 138 5.68 2.23 4.32
C HIS A 138 5.00 2.17 5.69
N ALA A 139 4.68 3.32 6.30
CA ALA A 139 3.92 3.41 7.55
C ALA A 139 2.41 3.61 7.37
N THR A 140 1.93 3.56 6.12
CA THR A 140 0.51 3.62 5.80
C THR A 140 0.03 2.24 5.35
N PHE A 141 -1.05 1.77 5.97
CA PHE A 141 -1.67 0.48 5.65
C PHE A 141 -3.14 0.65 5.38
N ARG A 142 -3.70 -0.23 4.55
CA ARG A 142 -5.13 -0.41 4.40
C ARG A 142 -5.58 -1.59 5.24
N LEU A 143 -6.53 -1.35 6.16
CA LEU A 143 -7.23 -2.43 6.86
C LEU A 143 -8.42 -2.86 6.01
N VAL A 144 -8.35 -4.03 5.40
CA VAL A 144 -9.38 -4.56 4.51
C VAL A 144 -10.28 -5.51 5.30
N PRO A 145 -11.50 -5.11 5.68
CA PRO A 145 -12.38 -5.97 6.47
C PRO A 145 -12.70 -7.27 5.72
N GLN A 146 -12.72 -8.38 6.44
CA GLN A 146 -13.09 -9.69 5.95
C GLN A 146 -14.31 -10.15 6.75
N GLY A 147 -15.38 -10.57 6.06
CA GLY A 147 -16.57 -11.08 6.75
C GLY A 147 -17.60 -10.02 7.17
N GLN A 148 -17.82 -8.97 6.36
CA GLN A 148 -19.14 -8.33 6.29
C GLN A 148 -19.65 -8.48 4.85
N GLY A 149 -20.58 -9.42 4.65
CA GLY A 149 -21.50 -9.31 3.53
C GLY A 149 -22.14 -7.92 3.57
N ALA A 150 -22.42 -7.34 2.41
CA ALA A 150 -23.18 -6.09 2.31
C ALA A 150 -24.35 -6.12 3.32
N PRO A 151 -24.63 -5.04 4.07
CA PRO A 151 -25.83 -5.03 4.88
C PRO A 151 -27.00 -5.35 3.94
N PRO A 152 -27.80 -6.39 4.21
CA PRO A 152 -29.01 -6.60 3.43
C PRO A 152 -29.80 -5.30 3.54
N MET A 153 -29.99 -4.66 2.39
CA MET A 153 -30.80 -3.48 2.27
C MET A 153 -32.20 -3.84 2.78
N GLY A 154 -32.53 -3.33 3.96
CA GLY A 154 -33.86 -3.45 4.55
C GLY A 154 -34.03 -4.58 5.56
N GLU A 155 -33.62 -4.36 6.81
CA GLU A 155 -34.45 -4.80 7.93
C GLU A 155 -34.26 -3.89 9.14
N ARG A 156 -35.21 -2.99 9.32
CA ARG A 156 -35.32 -2.10 10.47
C ARG A 156 -35.85 -2.94 11.63
N ARG A 157 -34.97 -3.59 12.40
CA ARG A 157 -35.40 -4.33 13.60
C ARG A 157 -35.29 -3.47 14.84
N HIS A 158 -36.46 -3.24 15.43
CA HIS A 158 -36.69 -2.54 16.68
C HIS A 158 -36.66 -3.55 17.84
N THR A 159 -36.18 -3.11 19.03
CA THR A 159 -36.31 -3.71 20.39
C THR A 159 -35.29 -4.82 20.71
N THR A 160 -34.72 -5.02 21.92
CA THR A 160 -34.82 -4.45 23.29
C THR A 160 -33.65 -5.02 24.13
N ASN A 161 -33.31 -4.38 25.25
CA ASN A 161 -32.31 -4.73 26.28
C ASN A 161 -31.94 -6.23 26.46
N GLY A 162 -30.63 -6.51 26.64
CA GLY A 162 -30.13 -7.67 27.38
C GLY A 162 -29.04 -8.48 26.68
N THR A 163 -27.86 -8.57 27.33
CA THR A 163 -26.62 -9.26 26.93
C THR A 163 -25.89 -8.66 25.72
N ALA A 164 -24.72 -8.07 26.00
CA ALA A 164 -23.76 -7.64 24.99
C ALA A 164 -23.47 -8.83 24.06
N ALA A 165 -24.02 -8.77 22.85
CA ALA A 165 -23.59 -9.64 21.77
C ALA A 165 -22.07 -9.48 21.69
N THR A 166 -21.33 -10.54 21.97
CA THR A 166 -19.90 -10.64 21.72
C THR A 166 -19.75 -10.39 20.23
N ALA A 167 -19.56 -9.12 19.85
CA ALA A 167 -19.32 -8.72 18.48
C ALA A 167 -18.12 -9.56 18.04
N THR A 168 -18.35 -10.43 17.06
CA THR A 168 -17.28 -11.22 16.48
C THR A 168 -16.20 -10.23 16.08
N PRO A 169 -14.95 -10.41 16.52
CA PRO A 169 -13.89 -9.47 16.19
C PRO A 169 -13.89 -9.25 14.68
N ALA A 170 -13.88 -7.98 14.25
CA ALA A 170 -13.79 -7.69 12.83
C ALA A 170 -12.41 -8.17 12.35
N SER A 171 -12.37 -9.25 11.59
CA SER A 171 -11.15 -9.72 10.97
C SER A 171 -10.80 -8.80 9.79
N ALA A 172 -9.52 -8.52 9.60
CA ALA A 172 -9.05 -7.72 8.49
C ALA A 172 -7.74 -8.27 7.91
N LEU A 173 -7.53 -8.04 6.62
CA LEU A 173 -6.19 -8.09 6.03
C LEU A 173 -5.51 -6.75 6.29
N ILE A 174 -4.20 -6.80 6.51
CA ILE A 174 -3.35 -5.61 6.57
C ILE A 174 -2.60 -5.54 5.24
N GLU A 175 -3.02 -4.63 4.37
CA GLU A 175 -2.42 -4.42 3.04
C GLU A 175 -1.52 -3.16 3.07
N PRO A 176 -0.27 -3.24 2.60
CA PRO A 176 0.59 -2.05 2.49
C PRO A 176 0.07 -1.05 1.44
N PHE A 177 0.23 0.24 1.70
CA PHE A 177 -0.28 1.30 0.82
C PHE A 177 0.24 1.20 -0.62
N ASP A 178 1.54 0.98 -0.81
CA ASP A 178 2.23 0.91 -2.09
C ASP A 178 2.19 -0.47 -2.75
N MET A 179 1.63 -1.48 -2.08
CA MET A 179 1.53 -2.86 -2.57
C MET A 179 0.08 -3.36 -2.66
N PRO A 180 -0.78 -2.74 -3.48
CA PRO A 180 -2.16 -3.21 -3.67
C PRO A 180 -2.19 -4.70 -4.02
N GLY A 181 -3.07 -5.46 -3.38
CA GLY A 181 -3.18 -6.90 -3.60
C GLY A 181 -2.28 -7.75 -2.71
N MET A 182 -1.29 -7.19 -2.02
CA MET A 182 -0.48 -7.90 -1.03
C MET A 182 -1.13 -7.86 0.36
N ALA A 183 -0.80 -8.81 1.23
CA ALA A 183 -1.21 -8.79 2.62
C ALA A 183 -0.07 -9.24 3.54
N ILE A 184 -0.04 -8.68 4.74
CA ILE A 184 0.80 -9.16 5.83
C ILE A 184 0.20 -10.47 6.36
N THR A 185 1.05 -11.48 6.55
CA THR A 185 0.66 -12.77 7.13
C THR A 185 0.87 -12.80 8.64
N ASN A 186 0.33 -13.82 9.31
CA ASN A 186 0.56 -14.12 10.72
C ASN A 186 2.01 -14.55 11.02
N ASN A 187 2.82 -14.80 9.98
CA ASN A 187 4.28 -14.95 10.06
C ASN A 187 5.01 -13.61 9.84
N LEU A 188 4.28 -12.52 9.71
CA LEU A 188 4.76 -11.14 9.53
C LEU A 188 5.57 -10.93 8.25
N THR A 189 5.26 -11.72 7.23
CA THR A 189 5.79 -11.60 5.88
C THR A 189 4.71 -11.11 4.92
N LEU A 190 5.11 -10.62 3.75
CA LEU A 190 4.18 -10.25 2.69
C LEU A 190 3.82 -11.46 1.82
N SER A 191 2.56 -11.53 1.42
CA SER A 191 2.05 -12.56 0.51
C SER A 191 0.98 -11.98 -0.42
N ALA A 192 0.98 -12.42 -1.68
CA ALA A 192 -0.13 -12.19 -2.61
C ALA A 192 -1.28 -13.20 -2.36
N GLU A 193 -0.94 -14.38 -1.86
CA GLU A 193 -1.92 -15.41 -1.47
C GLU A 193 -2.53 -15.04 -0.13
N LYS A 194 -3.84 -14.85 -0.12
CA LYS A 194 -4.63 -14.45 1.03
C LYS A 194 -5.39 -15.66 1.55
N GLY A 195 -5.36 -15.86 2.86
CA GLY A 195 -6.10 -16.93 3.51
C GLY A 195 -6.23 -16.70 5.00
N PRO A 196 -6.66 -17.72 5.78
CA PRO A 196 -6.79 -17.61 7.22
C PRO A 196 -5.50 -17.16 7.93
N SER A 197 -4.34 -17.55 7.40
CA SER A 197 -3.02 -17.15 7.90
C SER A 197 -2.65 -15.69 7.58
N SER A 198 -3.47 -14.94 6.85
CA SER A 198 -3.29 -13.50 6.58
C SER A 198 -4.26 -12.63 7.37
N LEU A 199 -5.18 -13.23 8.12
CA LEU A 199 -6.21 -12.51 8.85
C LEU A 199 -5.69 -12.08 10.22
N PHE A 200 -6.07 -10.87 10.61
CA PHE A 200 -5.90 -10.36 11.96
C PHE A 200 -7.26 -10.00 12.53
N ASN A 201 -7.57 -10.47 13.73
CA ASN A 201 -8.73 -9.98 14.46
C ASN A 201 -8.36 -8.63 15.07
N VAL A 202 -9.09 -7.59 14.69
CA VAL A 202 -8.92 -6.26 15.28
C VAL A 202 -9.78 -6.19 16.53
N VAL A 203 -9.14 -6.15 17.69
CA VAL A 203 -9.80 -6.11 19.01
C VAL A 203 -9.47 -4.81 19.75
N PRO A 204 -10.25 -4.40 20.76
CA PRO A 204 -9.86 -3.33 21.67
C PRO A 204 -8.46 -3.58 22.25
N GLY A 205 -7.67 -2.53 22.41
CA GLY A 205 -6.29 -2.67 22.86
C GLY A 205 -6.19 -3.30 24.24
N LEU A 206 -5.23 -4.21 24.38
CA LEU A 206 -4.98 -4.96 25.61
C LEU A 206 -4.44 -4.08 26.75
N ASP A 207 -3.94 -2.88 26.43
CA ASP A 207 -3.53 -1.86 27.39
C ASP A 207 -4.69 -1.15 28.10
N GLY A 208 -5.93 -1.35 27.64
CA GLY A 208 -7.14 -0.72 28.17
C GLY A 208 -7.26 0.77 27.83
N ALA A 209 -6.38 1.32 27.01
CA ALA A 209 -6.44 2.72 26.62
C ALA A 209 -7.62 2.97 25.66
N PRO A 210 -8.41 4.05 25.86
CA PRO A 210 -9.51 4.36 24.95
C PRO A 210 -9.02 4.56 23.51
N GLY A 211 -9.61 3.83 22.57
CA GLY A 211 -9.29 3.95 21.14
C GLY A 211 -8.02 3.21 20.69
N SER A 212 -7.30 2.55 21.60
CA SER A 212 -6.24 1.62 21.21
C SER A 212 -6.83 0.32 20.64
N VAL A 213 -6.05 -0.35 19.81
CA VAL A 213 -6.39 -1.65 19.22
C VAL A 213 -5.24 -2.62 19.38
N SER A 214 -5.56 -3.90 19.47
CA SER A 214 -4.61 -4.99 19.36
C SER A 214 -4.96 -5.84 18.14
N LEU A 215 -3.91 -6.34 17.48
CA LEU A 215 -4.03 -7.13 16.26
C LEU A 215 -3.73 -8.59 16.60
N GLU A 216 -4.76 -9.37 16.85
CA GLU A 216 -4.62 -10.80 17.15
C GLU A 216 -4.43 -11.59 15.84
N LEU A 217 -3.49 -12.53 15.84
CA LEU A 217 -3.21 -13.41 14.72
C LEU A 217 -4.32 -14.45 14.62
N ALA A 218 -5.15 -14.39 13.58
CA ALA A 218 -6.34 -15.26 13.48
C ALA A 218 -6.00 -16.76 13.48
N ALA A 219 -4.86 -17.16 12.91
CA ALA A 219 -4.41 -18.55 12.92
C ALA A 219 -3.85 -19.02 14.28
N ARG A 220 -3.63 -18.10 15.24
CA ARG A 220 -3.07 -18.36 16.56
C ARG A 220 -3.80 -17.54 17.63
N PRO A 221 -5.01 -17.96 18.04
CA PRO A 221 -5.79 -17.26 19.06
C PRO A 221 -4.98 -17.02 20.35
N GLY A 222 -5.15 -15.85 20.94
CA GLY A 222 -4.37 -15.40 22.10
C GLY A 222 -2.97 -14.87 21.77
N CYS A 223 -2.55 -14.89 20.50
CA CYS A 223 -1.30 -14.30 20.05
C CYS A 223 -1.54 -13.02 19.25
N PHE A 224 -0.73 -11.99 19.53
CA PHE A 224 -0.90 -10.65 19.01
C PHE A 224 0.37 -10.15 18.31
N LEU A 225 0.20 -9.19 17.42
CA LEU A 225 1.30 -8.35 16.96
C LEU A 225 1.84 -7.57 18.16
N VAL A 226 3.13 -7.73 18.45
CA VAL A 226 3.81 -7.08 19.57
C VAL A 226 5.10 -6.42 19.13
N THR A 227 5.39 -5.29 19.74
CA THR A 227 6.70 -4.64 19.63
C THR A 227 7.65 -5.24 20.69
N ALA A 228 8.86 -5.59 20.28
CA ALA A 228 9.80 -6.32 21.12
C ALA A 228 11.23 -5.77 21.03
N GLY A 229 11.87 -5.69 22.20
CA GLY A 229 13.29 -5.40 22.35
C GLY A 229 13.70 -3.95 22.05
N ALA A 230 14.98 -3.66 22.27
CA ALA A 230 15.57 -2.32 22.13
C ALA A 230 15.67 -1.82 20.67
N LYS A 231 15.42 -2.69 19.67
CA LYS A 231 15.50 -2.37 18.24
C LYS A 231 14.15 -2.07 17.60
N ALA A 232 13.08 -1.95 18.40
CA ALA A 232 11.75 -1.67 17.89
C ALA A 232 11.30 -2.73 16.84
N ASN A 233 11.67 -3.99 17.08
CA ASN A 233 11.29 -5.11 16.24
C ASN A 233 9.82 -5.44 16.45
N VAL A 234 9.18 -6.00 15.43
CA VAL A 234 7.79 -6.44 15.49
C VAL A 234 7.75 -7.96 15.35
N GLN A 235 7.04 -8.63 16.25
CA GLN A 235 6.92 -10.08 16.28
C GLN A 235 5.51 -10.52 16.71
N GLY A 236 5.22 -11.83 16.62
CA GLY A 236 4.03 -12.41 17.25
C GLY A 236 4.34 -12.78 18.70
N GLY A 237 3.44 -12.46 19.64
CA GLY A 237 3.58 -12.76 21.06
C GLY A 237 2.26 -13.15 21.70
N CYS A 238 2.27 -14.17 22.55
CA CYS A 238 1.05 -14.77 23.09
C CYS A 238 0.80 -14.37 24.55
N GLY A 239 -0.45 -14.05 24.86
CA GLY A 239 -0.90 -13.80 26.22
C GLY A 239 -0.66 -15.00 27.12
N GLY A 240 -0.24 -14.75 28.36
CA GLY A 240 0.11 -15.80 29.34
C GLY A 240 1.55 -16.31 29.26
N GLY A 241 2.34 -15.89 28.26
CA GLY A 241 3.79 -16.12 28.22
C GLY A 241 4.57 -15.15 29.13
N THR A 242 5.73 -15.57 29.61
CA THR A 242 6.64 -14.69 30.37
C THR A 242 7.14 -13.55 29.47
N GLY A 243 7.03 -12.31 29.95
CA GLY A 243 7.48 -11.13 29.20
C GLY A 243 6.50 -10.57 28.17
N PHE A 244 5.26 -11.07 28.09
CA PHE A 244 4.21 -10.43 27.30
C PHE A 244 3.79 -9.09 27.96
N SER A 245 3.81 -8.01 27.18
CA SER A 245 3.33 -6.69 27.61
C SER A 245 2.08 -6.31 26.81
N PRO A 246 0.93 -6.06 27.47
CA PRO A 246 -0.27 -5.55 26.80
C PRO A 246 -0.04 -4.20 26.10
N GLN A 247 0.80 -3.34 26.67
CA GLN A 247 1.20 -2.06 26.06
C GLN A 247 1.94 -2.28 24.74
N ALA A 248 2.89 -3.22 24.71
CA ALA A 248 3.61 -3.57 23.49
C ALA A 248 2.73 -4.21 22.42
N ALA A 249 1.59 -4.80 22.81
CA ALA A 249 0.59 -5.40 21.93
C ALA A 249 -0.51 -4.42 21.48
N SER A 250 -0.50 -3.18 21.94
CA SER A 250 -1.56 -2.20 21.71
C SER A 250 -1.06 -1.03 20.88
N PHE A 251 -1.87 -0.59 19.92
CA PHE A 251 -1.54 0.48 18.98
C PHE A 251 -2.67 1.50 18.93
N ILE A 252 -2.33 2.77 18.74
CA ILE A 252 -3.32 3.79 18.38
C ILE A 252 -3.53 3.76 16.87
N ARG A 253 -4.80 3.83 16.44
CA ARG A 253 -5.16 4.04 15.03
C ARG A 253 -5.15 5.53 14.72
N ALA A 254 -4.03 6.02 14.21
CA ALA A 254 -3.89 7.40 13.79
C ALA A 254 -4.36 7.60 12.34
N GLU A 255 -4.62 8.86 11.99
CA GLU A 255 -4.80 9.31 10.61
C GLU A 255 -3.63 8.84 9.73
N PRO A 256 -3.91 8.36 8.51
CA PRO A 256 -2.89 7.82 7.65
C PRO A 256 -1.94 8.93 7.17
N LEU A 257 -0.66 8.60 7.07
CA LEU A 257 0.38 9.52 6.58
C LEU A 257 0.29 9.73 5.06
N ARG A 258 -0.29 8.76 4.34
CA ARG A 258 -0.61 8.84 2.90
C ARG A 258 -2.10 8.65 2.65
N ARG A 259 -2.57 9.26 1.57
CA ARG A 259 -3.89 9.02 0.99
C ARG A 259 -3.72 8.79 -0.49
N TYR A 260 -4.54 7.92 -1.07
CA TYR A 260 -4.60 7.76 -2.51
C TYR A 260 -5.04 9.05 -3.16
N HIS A 261 -4.32 9.45 -4.20
CA HIS A 261 -4.73 10.51 -5.10
C HIS A 261 -6.01 10.09 -5.87
N PRO A 262 -6.89 11.03 -6.28
CA PRO A 262 -8.05 10.71 -7.11
C PRO A 262 -7.70 10.04 -8.46
N ILE A 263 -6.44 10.15 -8.88
CA ILE A 263 -5.87 9.57 -10.10
C ILE A 263 -4.86 8.46 -9.72
N SER A 264 -5.18 7.65 -8.71
CA SER A 264 -4.37 6.49 -8.34
C SER A 264 -4.91 5.22 -8.98
N PHE A 265 -4.01 4.35 -9.41
CA PHE A 265 -4.34 3.04 -9.98
C PHE A 265 -3.57 1.93 -9.29
N ALA A 266 -4.20 0.77 -9.11
CA ALA A 266 -3.53 -0.46 -8.73
C ALA A 266 -3.18 -1.24 -10.00
N ALA A 267 -1.89 -1.52 -10.18
CA ALA A 267 -1.38 -2.32 -11.29
C ALA A 267 -0.83 -3.67 -10.82
N LYS A 268 -1.05 -4.73 -11.60
CA LYS A 268 -0.50 -6.07 -11.33
C LYS A 268 0.95 -6.16 -11.79
N GLY A 269 1.84 -6.59 -10.90
CA GLY A 269 3.22 -6.93 -11.24
C GLY A 269 3.50 -8.43 -11.14
N ALA A 270 4.69 -8.83 -11.59
CA ALA A 270 5.12 -10.23 -11.54
C ALA A 270 5.32 -10.72 -10.09
N ARG A 271 5.87 -9.86 -9.22
CA ARG A 271 6.17 -10.18 -7.81
C ARG A 271 5.28 -9.47 -6.79
N ARG A 272 4.80 -8.27 -7.11
CA ARG A 272 3.97 -7.43 -6.25
C ARG A 272 2.97 -6.62 -7.08
N GLY A 273 1.95 -6.08 -6.44
CA GLY A 273 1.19 -4.98 -7.03
C GLY A 273 1.96 -3.66 -6.95
N PHE A 274 1.62 -2.75 -7.84
CA PHE A 274 2.12 -1.37 -7.87
C PHE A 274 0.97 -0.40 -7.63
N LEU A 275 1.19 0.55 -6.72
CA LEU A 275 0.37 1.76 -6.69
C LEU A 275 0.95 2.77 -7.68
N LEU A 276 0.18 3.12 -8.69
CA LEU A 276 0.50 4.15 -9.67
C LEU A 276 -0.15 5.48 -9.25
N GLU A 277 0.61 6.57 -9.24
CA GLU A 277 0.13 7.93 -9.00
C GLU A 277 0.69 8.89 -10.05
N PRO A 278 0.07 10.06 -10.30
CA PRO A 278 0.63 11.04 -11.22
C PRO A 278 2.00 11.52 -10.73
N LEU A 279 3.02 11.49 -11.57
CA LEU A 279 4.40 11.77 -11.16
C LEU A 279 4.56 13.10 -10.40
N PHE A 280 3.80 14.13 -10.77
CA PHE A 280 3.87 15.45 -10.14
C PHE A 280 3.38 15.47 -8.68
N THR A 281 2.70 14.43 -8.22
CA THR A 281 2.26 14.30 -6.81
C THR A 281 3.36 13.76 -5.90
N LEU A 282 4.40 13.16 -6.49
CA LEU A 282 5.53 12.61 -5.75
C LEU A 282 6.55 13.72 -5.42
N ARG A 283 7.14 13.62 -4.23
CA ARG A 283 8.11 14.55 -3.68
C ARG A 283 9.43 13.82 -3.45
N ASP A 284 9.53 13.11 -2.33
CA ASP A 284 10.75 12.42 -1.90
C ASP A 284 10.57 10.90 -1.81
N GLU A 285 9.48 10.36 -2.38
CA GLU A 285 9.26 8.91 -2.50
C GLU A 285 10.08 8.30 -3.64
N PHE A 286 10.47 7.03 -3.48
CA PHE A 286 11.02 6.22 -4.55
C PHE A 286 9.92 5.74 -5.51
N TYR A 287 10.20 5.85 -6.80
CA TYR A 287 9.29 5.44 -7.85
C TYR A 287 10.00 4.89 -9.08
N THR A 288 9.23 4.17 -9.90
CA THR A 288 9.57 3.88 -11.30
C THR A 288 8.53 4.51 -12.23
N VAL A 289 8.98 5.01 -13.38
CA VAL A 289 8.10 5.54 -14.45
C VAL A 289 7.94 4.52 -15.58
N TYR A 290 8.91 3.62 -15.70
CA TYR A 290 9.00 2.66 -16.79
C TYR A 290 8.80 1.26 -16.24
N PHE A 291 7.97 0.50 -16.94
CA PHE A 291 7.63 -0.87 -16.59
C PHE A 291 8.01 -1.81 -17.72
N ASN A 292 8.52 -2.97 -17.34
CA ASN A 292 8.78 -4.06 -18.26
C ASN A 292 7.50 -4.89 -18.42
N PHE A 293 6.93 -4.88 -19.63
CA PHE A 293 5.69 -5.58 -19.95
C PHE A 293 5.87 -6.97 -20.56
N GLY A 294 7.12 -7.31 -20.92
CA GLY A 294 7.48 -8.60 -21.51
C GLY A 294 8.04 -9.63 -20.52
N ALA A 295 7.98 -9.35 -19.21
CA ALA A 295 8.49 -10.21 -18.15
C ALA A 295 7.61 -11.44 -17.88
#